data_AF-A0A932U1Y1-F1
#
_entry.id   AF-A0A932U1Y1-F1
#
_cell.length_a   1.000
_cell.length_b   1.000
_cell.length_c   1.000
_cell.angle_alpha   90.00
_cell.angle_beta   90.00
_cell.angle_gamma   90.00
#
_symmetry.space_group_name_H-M   'P 1'
#
loop_
_entity.id
_entity.type
_entity.pdbx_description
1 polymer ?
#
loop_
_entity_poly.entity_id
_entity_poly.type
_entity_poly.pdbx_seq_one_letter_code
_entity_poly.pdbx_strand_id
1 'polypeptide(L)'
;RLAALLVMGVLAAVIGAVTLGGVASLLCVALILIASTGVNVTLDAAANRLSVTTPRPHLFIGAYTTVSDAGSAVGPLLAYSLGAAAGFGALYVAAALVQAVVVTVFWWRSGRLSVISHQ
;
A
#
# COMPACT_ATOMS: atom_id res chain seq x y z
N ARG A 1 -0.35 2.40 -12.65
CA ARG A 1 -1.72 1.94 -12.96
C ARG A 1 -2.00 0.60 -12.28
N LEU A 2 -1.16 -0.42 -12.46
CA LEU A 2 -1.29 -1.70 -11.75
C LEU A 2 -1.33 -1.55 -10.21
N ALA A 3 -0.38 -0.83 -9.61
CA ALA A 3 -0.36 -0.59 -8.16
C ALA A 3 -1.66 0.02 -7.63
N ALA A 4 -2.25 0.98 -8.35
CA ALA A 4 -3.53 1.60 -8.00
C ALA A 4 -4.70 0.58 -8.05
N LEU A 5 -4.74 -0.30 -9.06
CA LEU A 5 -5.75 -1.36 -9.13
C LEU A 5 -5.60 -2.36 -7.97
N LEU A 6 -4.36 -2.73 -7.63
CA LEU A 6 -4.08 -3.67 -6.56
C LEU A 6 -4.50 -3.10 -5.19
N VAL A 7 -4.19 -1.84 -4.88
CA VAL A 7 -4.65 -1.23 -3.61
C VAL A 7 -6.16 -1.03 -3.54
N MET A 8 -6.83 -0.80 -4.67
CA MET A 8 -8.30 -0.80 -4.71
C MET A 8 -8.86 -2.20 -4.47
N GLY A 9 -8.19 -3.23 -4.98
CA GLY A 9 -8.50 -4.63 -4.66
C GLY A 9 -8.32 -4.95 -3.18
N VAL A 10 -7.22 -4.48 -2.56
CA VAL A 10 -7.00 -4.58 -1.10
C VAL A 10 -8.14 -3.91 -0.34
N LEU A 11 -8.50 -2.67 -0.70
CA LEU A 11 -9.60 -1.94 -0.04
C LEU A 11 -10.93 -2.71 -0.13
N ALA A 12 -11.31 -3.18 -1.31
CA ALA A 12 -12.53 -3.96 -1.49
C ALA A 12 -12.50 -5.27 -0.69
N ALA A 13 -11.36 -5.98 -0.69
CA ALA A 13 -11.21 -7.22 0.05
C ALA A 13 -11.22 -6.98 1.58
N VAL A 14 -10.65 -5.89 2.08
CA VAL A 14 -10.73 -5.50 3.50
C VAL A 14 -12.18 -5.20 3.92
N ILE A 15 -12.91 -4.43 3.11
CA ILE A 15 -14.34 -4.18 3.37
C ILE A 15 -15.11 -5.50 3.40
N GLY A 16 -14.86 -6.40 2.43
CA GLY A 16 -15.45 -7.74 2.41
C GLY A 16 -15.11 -8.56 3.67
N ALA A 17 -13.84 -8.58 4.08
CA ALA A 17 -13.40 -9.34 5.26
C ALA A 17 -14.03 -8.85 6.57
N VAL A 18 -14.30 -7.55 6.69
CA VAL A 18 -14.90 -6.94 7.89
C VAL A 18 -16.42 -7.08 7.90
N THR A 19 -17.06 -7.11 6.74
CA THR A 19 -18.53 -7.15 6.61
C THR A 19 -19.10 -8.56 6.48
N LEU A 20 -18.32 -9.51 5.93
CA LEU A 20 -18.75 -10.88 5.68
C LEU A 20 -18.30 -11.81 6.82
N GLY A 21 -19.06 -12.86 7.07
CA GLY A 21 -18.73 -13.92 8.04
C GLY A 21 -18.26 -15.22 7.39
N GLY A 22 -17.71 -16.11 8.21
CA GLY A 22 -17.41 -17.50 7.83
C GLY A 22 -16.36 -17.63 6.72
N VAL A 23 -16.62 -18.52 5.75
CA VAL A 23 -15.66 -18.82 4.66
C VAL A 23 -15.43 -17.63 3.74
N ALA A 24 -16.42 -16.75 3.58
CA ALA A 24 -16.30 -15.58 2.72
C ALA A 24 -15.22 -14.60 3.21
N SER A 25 -15.10 -14.39 4.53
CA SER A 25 -14.04 -13.54 5.08
C SER A 25 -12.65 -14.15 4.89
N LEU A 26 -12.52 -15.48 4.94
CA LEU A 26 -11.27 -16.17 4.64
C LEU A 26 -10.83 -15.97 3.18
N LEU A 27 -11.77 -16.02 2.23
CA LEU A 27 -11.49 -15.72 0.82
C LEU A 27 -11.06 -14.26 0.65
N CYS A 28 -11.71 -13.33 1.34
CA CYS A 28 -11.29 -11.94 1.36
C CYS A 28 -9.87 -11.78 1.93
N VAL A 29 -9.52 -12.47 3.01
CA VAL A 29 -8.16 -12.47 3.57
C VAL A 29 -7.14 -13.02 2.57
N ALA A 30 -7.44 -14.12 1.88
CA ALA A 30 -6.57 -14.66 0.83
C ALA A 30 -6.35 -13.62 -0.30
N LEU A 31 -7.40 -12.93 -0.72
CA LEU A 31 -7.31 -11.84 -1.70
C LEU A 31 -6.46 -10.66 -1.18
N ILE A 32 -6.61 -10.28 0.09
CA ILE A 32 -5.77 -9.24 0.72
C ILE A 32 -4.30 -9.63 0.64
N LEU A 33 -3.94 -10.87 0.95
CA LEU A 33 -2.55 -11.34 0.91
C LEU A 33 -1.98 -11.30 -0.52
N ILE A 34 -2.73 -11.80 -1.50
CA ILE A 34 -2.32 -11.82 -2.92
C ILE A 34 -2.14 -10.39 -3.42
N ALA A 35 -3.14 -9.53 -3.20
CA ALA A 35 -3.10 -8.15 -3.68
C ALA A 35 -2.00 -7.35 -2.98
N SER A 36 -1.83 -7.50 -1.66
CA SER A 36 -0.76 -6.82 -0.91
C SER A 36 0.64 -7.25 -1.35
N THR A 37 0.83 -8.53 -1.65
CA THR A 37 2.08 -9.03 -2.23
C THR A 37 2.34 -8.36 -3.59
N GLY A 38 1.32 -8.28 -4.44
CA GLY A 38 1.42 -7.57 -5.72
C GLY A 38 1.75 -6.08 -5.53
N VAL A 39 1.13 -5.41 -4.57
CA VAL A 39 1.43 -4.00 -4.24
C VAL A 39 2.91 -3.86 -3.89
N ASN A 40 3.42 -4.64 -2.95
CA ASN A 40 4.83 -4.57 -2.52
C ASN A 40 5.79 -4.77 -3.69
N VAL A 41 5.60 -5.82 -4.50
CA VAL A 41 6.44 -6.07 -5.69
C VAL A 41 6.40 -4.90 -6.67
N THR A 42 5.22 -4.30 -6.90
CA THR A 42 5.11 -3.13 -7.80
C THR A 42 5.74 -1.87 -7.24
N LEU A 43 5.68 -1.65 -5.92
CA LEU A 43 6.34 -0.55 -5.24
C LEU A 43 7.86 -0.72 -5.30
N ASP A 44 8.38 -1.91 -5.01
CA ASP A 44 9.81 -2.23 -5.04
C ASP A 44 10.38 -2.06 -6.46
N ALA A 45 9.66 -2.55 -7.48
CA ALA A 45 10.04 -2.34 -8.87
C ALA A 45 10.07 -0.85 -9.26
N ALA A 46 9.12 -0.06 -8.76
CA ALA A 46 9.10 1.38 -8.99
C ALA A 46 10.25 2.10 -8.27
N ALA A 47 10.52 1.76 -7.01
CA ALA A 47 11.64 2.28 -6.24
C ALA A 47 12.99 1.94 -6.93
N ASN A 48 13.16 0.71 -7.38
CA ASN A 48 14.35 0.30 -8.13
C ASN A 48 14.54 1.14 -9.39
N ARG A 49 13.48 1.33 -10.18
CA ARG A 49 13.53 2.15 -11.40
C ARG A 49 13.90 3.61 -11.10
N LEU A 50 13.34 4.20 -10.04
CA LEU A 50 13.65 5.58 -9.61
C LEU A 50 15.08 5.73 -9.08
N SER A 51 15.63 4.67 -8.49
CA SER A 51 17.00 4.69 -7.97
C SER A 51 18.03 4.90 -9.09
N VAL A 52 17.83 4.28 -10.27
CA VAL A 52 18.73 4.38 -11.43
C VAL A 52 18.84 5.81 -11.95
N THR A 53 17.79 6.62 -11.79
CA THR A 53 17.77 8.02 -12.22
C THR A 53 18.20 9.00 -11.13
N THR A 54 18.48 8.51 -9.92
CA THR A 54 18.84 9.35 -8.76
C THR A 54 20.36 9.45 -8.63
N PRO A 55 20.94 10.62 -8.30
CA PRO A 55 22.40 10.80 -8.20
C PRO A 55 23.10 9.86 -7.21
N ARG A 56 22.37 9.36 -6.20
CA ARG A 56 22.88 8.45 -5.15
C ARG A 56 21.93 7.27 -4.96
N PRO A 57 21.98 6.24 -5.84
CA PRO A 57 21.01 5.15 -5.86
C PRO A 57 20.97 4.35 -4.54
N HIS A 58 22.15 4.11 -3.94
CA HIS A 58 22.28 3.38 -2.68
C HIS A 58 21.61 4.10 -1.49
N LEU A 59 21.71 5.43 -1.43
CA LEU A 59 21.02 6.21 -0.39
C LEU A 59 19.50 6.21 -0.61
N PHE A 60 19.05 6.26 -1.86
CA PHE A 60 17.61 6.21 -2.17
C PHE A 60 16.98 4.89 -1.73
N ILE A 61 17.59 3.76 -2.13
CA ILE A 61 17.11 2.43 -1.73
C ILE A 61 17.22 2.26 -0.21
N GLY A 62 18.32 2.70 0.40
CA GLY A 62 18.49 2.65 1.86
C GLY A 62 17.41 3.44 2.61
N ALA A 63 17.04 4.63 2.12
CA ALA A 63 15.94 5.42 2.70
C ALA A 63 14.58 4.71 2.52
N TYR A 64 14.32 4.16 1.32
CA TYR A 64 13.10 3.42 1.03
C TYR A 64 12.91 2.22 1.98
N THR A 65 13.94 1.38 2.13
CA THR A 65 13.87 0.21 3.02
C THR A 65 13.76 0.64 4.49
N THR A 66 14.50 1.66 4.92
CA THR A 66 14.42 2.17 6.30
C THR A 66 13.00 2.64 6.65
N VAL A 67 12.33 3.36 5.74
CA VAL A 67 10.95 3.80 5.97
C VAL A 67 9.99 2.61 5.99
N SER A 68 10.19 1.63 5.12
CA SER A 68 9.41 0.39 5.11
C SER A 68 9.54 -0.41 6.42
N ASP A 69 10.77 -0.53 6.94
CA ASP A 69 11.07 -1.21 8.19
C ASP A 69 10.47 -0.46 9.39
N ALA A 70 10.62 0.87 9.41
CA ALA A 70 9.99 1.71 10.44
C ALA A 70 8.46 1.57 10.43
N GLY A 71 7.85 1.56 9.25
CA GLY A 71 6.41 1.33 9.09
C GLY A 71 5.99 -0.04 9.63
N SER A 72 6.78 -1.08 9.39
CA SER A 72 6.51 -2.44 9.86
C SER A 72 6.68 -2.59 11.38
N ALA A 73 7.62 -1.85 11.98
CA ALA A 73 7.83 -1.84 13.43
C ALA A 73 6.75 -1.04 14.18
N VAL A 74 6.36 0.12 13.64
CA VAL A 74 5.41 1.04 14.27
C VAL A 74 3.95 0.63 13.98
N GLY A 75 3.69 0.02 12.82
CA GLY A 75 2.36 -0.35 12.34
C GLY A 75 1.54 -1.17 13.34
N PRO A 76 2.05 -2.29 13.89
CA PRO A 76 1.33 -3.10 14.87
C PRO A 76 1.03 -2.36 16.17
N LEU A 77 1.96 -1.52 16.65
CA LEU A 77 1.78 -0.73 17.86
C LEU A 77 0.64 0.29 17.68
N LEU A 78 0.67 1.03 16.57
CA LEU A 78 -0.41 1.98 16.23
C LEU A 78 -1.74 1.25 15.99
N ALA A 79 -1.70 0.12 15.28
CA ALA A 79 -2.90 -0.63 14.96
C ALA A 79 -3.58 -1.17 16.24
N TYR A 80 -2.79 -1.66 17.20
CA TYR A 80 -3.34 -2.10 18.48
C TYR A 80 -3.90 -0.93 19.29
N SER A 81 -3.14 0.15 19.47
CA SER A 81 -3.57 1.31 20.26
C SER A 81 -4.83 1.96 19.70
N LEU A 82 -4.91 2.15 18.38
CA LEU A 82 -6.08 2.74 17.72
C LEU A 82 -7.23 1.74 17.61
N GLY A 83 -6.93 0.46 17.36
CA GLY A 83 -7.94 -0.58 17.21
C GLY A 83 -8.67 -0.88 18.52
N ALA A 84 -7.96 -0.83 19.65
CA ALA A 84 -8.54 -0.93 20.98
C ALA A 84 -9.45 0.26 21.32
N ALA A 85 -9.15 1.46 20.81
CA ALA A 85 -9.92 2.67 21.11
C ALA A 85 -11.13 2.89 20.19
N ALA A 86 -10.99 2.59 18.88
CA ALA A 86 -11.98 2.92 17.85
C ALA A 86 -12.63 1.68 17.18
N GLY A 87 -12.12 0.47 17.45
CA GLY A 87 -12.57 -0.78 16.85
C GLY A 87 -11.72 -1.20 15.64
N PHE A 88 -11.35 -2.49 15.61
CA PHE A 88 -10.47 -3.06 14.58
C PHE A 88 -11.06 -3.03 13.17
N GLY A 89 -12.35 -3.27 13.01
CA GLY A 89 -12.99 -3.28 11.68
C GLY A 89 -12.89 -1.92 10.98
N ALA A 90 -13.27 -0.84 11.67
CA ALA A 90 -13.19 0.53 11.15
C ALA A 90 -11.73 0.92 10.88
N LEU A 91 -10.81 0.54 11.77
CA LEU A 91 -9.39 0.79 11.60
C LEU A 91 -8.83 0.13 10.34
N TYR A 92 -9.14 -1.15 10.08
CA TYR A 92 -8.65 -1.83 8.88
C TYR A 92 -9.14 -1.15 7.60
N VAL A 93 -10.42 -0.78 7.54
CA VAL A 93 -10.98 -0.07 6.39
C VAL A 93 -10.32 1.30 6.21
N ALA A 94 -10.12 2.05 7.31
CA ALA A 94 -9.46 3.35 7.26
C ALA A 94 -8.00 3.24 6.78
N ALA A 95 -7.24 2.27 7.29
CA ALA A 95 -5.86 2.03 6.87
C ALA A 95 -5.78 1.65 5.38
N ALA A 96 -6.66 0.75 4.91
CA ALA A 96 -6.73 0.36 3.51
C ALA A 96 -7.13 1.55 2.61
N LEU A 97 -8.02 2.43 3.08
CA LEU A 97 -8.42 3.63 2.35
C LEU A 97 -7.26 4.62 2.24
N VAL A 98 -6.52 4.87 3.33
CA VAL A 98 -5.33 5.72 3.31
C VAL A 98 -4.29 5.17 2.33
N GLN A 99 -4.02 3.87 2.38
CA GLN A 99 -3.10 3.21 1.44
C GLN A 99 -3.57 3.39 -0.02
N ALA A 100 -4.85 3.15 -0.29
CA ALA A 100 -5.43 3.28 -1.62
C ALA A 100 -5.32 4.71 -2.16
N VAL A 101 -5.62 5.71 -1.33
CA VAL A 101 -5.51 7.13 -1.69
C VAL A 101 -4.06 7.50 -1.99
N VAL A 102 -3.12 7.19 -1.09
CA VAL A 102 -1.71 7.58 -1.24
C VAL A 102 -1.10 6.99 -2.50
N VAL A 103 -1.28 5.67 -2.71
CA VAL A 103 -0.72 4.98 -3.88
C VAL A 103 -1.38 5.48 -5.17
N THR A 104 -2.69 5.68 -5.18
CA THR A 104 -3.40 6.17 -6.37
C THR A 104 -2.96 7.59 -6.73
N VAL A 105 -2.86 8.49 -5.75
CA VAL A 105 -2.40 9.87 -5.95
C VAL A 105 -0.96 9.92 -6.45
N PHE A 106 -0.06 9.12 -5.86
CA PHE A 106 1.32 9.03 -6.31
C PHE A 106 1.39 8.63 -7.78
N TRP A 107 0.74 7.52 -8.16
CA TRP A 107 0.77 7.03 -9.54
C TRP A 107 0.13 7.99 -10.54
N TRP A 108 -0.92 8.71 -10.13
CA TRP A 108 -1.56 9.71 -10.97
C TRP A 108 -0.67 10.91 -11.22
N ARG A 109 0.06 11.37 -10.19
CA ARG A 109 1.03 12.47 -10.31
C ARG A 109 2.24 12.07 -11.17
N SER A 110 2.81 10.88 -10.95
CA SER A 110 3.94 10.38 -11.75
C SER A 110 3.59 10.24 -13.23
N GLY A 111 2.36 9.84 -13.56
CA GLY A 111 1.91 9.74 -14.95
C GLY A 111 1.73 11.09 -15.66
N ARG A 112 1.51 12.20 -14.92
CA ARG A 112 1.45 13.54 -15.52
C ARG A 112 2.83 14.12 -15.81
N LEU A 113 3.80 13.85 -14.94
CA LEU A 113 5.17 14.34 -15.12
C LEU A 113 5.84 13.77 -16.38
N SER A 114 5.54 12.52 -16.75
CA SER A 114 6.07 11.93 -17.99
C SER A 114 5.47 12.50 -19.28
N VAL A 115 4.32 13.18 -19.22
CA VAL A 115 3.69 13.78 -20.40
C VAL A 115 4.29 15.14 -20.71
N ILE A 116 4.77 15.87 -19.70
CA ILE A 116 5.33 17.22 -19.85
C ILE A 116 6.78 17.18 -20.35
N SER A 117 7.56 16.13 -20.04
CA SER A 117 8.95 16.01 -20.49
C SER A 117 9.13 15.58 -21.96
N HIS A 118 8.03 15.35 -22.69
CA HIS A 118 8.02 14.98 -24.11
C HIS A 118 7.42 16.09 -25.00
N GLN A 119 7.23 17.30 -24.47
CA GLN A 119 6.96 18.52 -25.23
C GLN A 119 8.15 19.46 -25.12
#